data_AF-Q0V3P3-F1
#
_entry.id   AF-Q0V3P3-F1
#
_cell.length_a   1.000
_cell.length_b   1.000
_cell.length_c   1.000
_cell.angle_alpha   90.00
_cell.angle_beta   90.00
_cell.angle_gamma   90.00
#
_symmetry.space_group_name_H-M   'P 1'
#
loop_
_entity.id
_entity.type
_entity.pdbx_description
1 polymer ?
#
loop_
_entity_poly.entity_id
_entity_poly.type
_entity_poly.pdbx_seq_one_letter_code
_entity_poly.pdbx_strand_id
1 'polypeptide(L)' 'MQRVETVLISILSLLNDAEVSSPANADAGVMLRNKSDEYKGLVNKDLELSKQEIPAGR' A
#
# COMPACT_ATOMS: atom_id res chain seq x y z
N MET A 1 -17.32 19.66 4.37
CA MET A 1 -16.85 19.23 3.03
C MET A 1 -15.44 18.69 3.20
N GLN A 2 -15.17 17.46 2.78
CA GLN A 2 -13.82 16.88 2.86
C GLN A 2 -12.95 17.44 1.73
N ARG A 3 -11.71 17.83 2.05
CA ARG A 3 -10.73 18.31 1.05
C ARG A 3 -9.97 17.11 0.48
N VAL A 4 -9.48 17.26 -0.75
CA VAL A 4 -8.65 16.24 -1.43
C VAL A 4 -7.46 15.85 -0.55
N GLU A 5 -6.80 16.83 0.08
CA GLU A 5 -5.70 16.59 1.01
C GLU A 5 -6.06 15.62 2.13
N THR A 6 -7.21 15.79 2.77
CA THR A 6 -7.67 14.89 3.84
C THR A 6 -7.96 13.48 3.32
N VAL A 7 -8.45 13.35 2.08
CA VAL A 7 -8.61 12.04 1.42
C VAL A 7 -7.24 11.38 1.19
N LEU A 8 -6.27 12.12 0.63
CA LEU A 8 -4.93 11.57 0.37
C LEU A 8 -4.22 11.15 1.66
N ILE A 9 -4.33 11.94 2.73
CA ILE A 9 -3.81 11.57 4.05
C ILE A 9 -4.45 10.26 4.52
N SER A 10 -5.78 10.11 4.38
CA SER A 10 -6.45 8.86 4.80
C SER A 10 -5.97 7.64 4.01
N ILE A 11 -5.66 7.79 2.72
CA ILE A 11 -5.11 6.71 1.89
C ILE A 11 -3.70 6.34 2.36
N LEU A 12 -2.84 7.33 2.62
CA LEU A 12 -1.50 7.09 3.15
C LEU A 12 -1.54 6.42 4.53
N SER A 13 -2.48 6.81 5.39
CA SER A 13 -2.70 6.14 6.67
C SER A 13 -3.12 4.68 6.51
N LEU A 14 -4.03 4.37 5.57
CA LEU A 14 -4.43 2.99 5.26
C LEU A 14 -3.28 2.15 4.66
N LEU A 15 -2.37 2.76 3.91
CA LEU A 15 -1.18 2.07 3.42
C LEU A 15 -0.20 1.75 4.55
N ASN A 16 -0.14 2.59 5.59
CA ASN A 16 0.71 2.38 6.76
C ASN A 16 0.09 1.38 7.76
N ASP A 17 -1.22 1.39 7.91
CA ASP A 17 -1.98 0.48 8.78
C ASP A 17 -3.15 -0.14 7.99
N ALA A 18 -2.90 -1.32 7.43
CA ALA A 18 -3.84 -1.97 6.53
C ALA A 18 -5.06 -2.53 7.28
N GLU A 19 -6.27 -2.28 6.76
CA GLU A 19 -7.51 -2.83 7.29
C GLU A 19 -7.67 -4.32 6.90
N VAL A 20 -7.22 -5.21 7.78
CA VAL A 20 -7.20 -6.66 7.54
C VAL A 20 -8.47 -7.39 7.98
N SER A 21 -9.39 -6.72 8.68
CA SER A 21 -10.68 -7.32 9.10
C SER A 21 -11.71 -7.30 7.97
N SER A 22 -11.57 -6.37 7.02
CA SER A 22 -12.40 -6.26 5.82
C SER A 22 -11.52 -6.00 4.58
N PRO A 23 -10.65 -6.95 4.20
CA PRO A 23 -9.66 -6.71 3.16
C PRO A 23 -10.30 -6.65 1.78
N ALA A 24 -9.93 -5.64 0.99
CA ALA A 24 -10.30 -5.58 -0.43
C ALA A 24 -9.59 -6.68 -1.25
N ASN A 25 -8.36 -7.04 -0.85
CA ASN A 25 -7.62 -8.18 -1.38
C ASN A 25 -7.40 -9.20 -0.25
N ALA A 26 -8.18 -10.28 -0.27
CA ALA A 26 -8.16 -11.32 0.75
C ALA A 26 -6.78 -12.01 0.85
N ASP A 27 -6.13 -12.28 -0.28
CA ASP A 27 -4.82 -12.96 -0.32
C ASP A 27 -3.74 -12.08 0.32
N ALA A 28 -3.71 -10.79 -0.03
CA ALA A 28 -2.81 -9.83 0.59
C ALA A 28 -3.01 -9.75 2.11
N GLY A 29 -4.27 -9.76 2.57
CA GLY A 29 -4.60 -9.78 4.01
C GLY A 29 -4.14 -11.06 4.72
N VAL A 30 -4.24 -12.22 4.07
CA VAL A 30 -3.71 -13.50 4.59
C VAL A 30 -2.18 -13.48 4.63
N MET A 31 -1.54 -13.03 3.55
CA MET A 31 -0.07 -12.94 3.46
C MET A 31 0.50 -11.99 4.49
N LEU A 32 -0.11 -10.82 4.69
CA LEU A 32 0.33 -9.86 5.69
C LEU A 32 0.33 -10.46 7.12
N ARG A 33 -0.67 -11.29 7.46
CA ARG A 33 -0.77 -11.93 8.77
C ARG A 33 0.12 -13.16 8.94
N ASN A 34 0.21 -14.00 7.92
CA ASN A 34 0.76 -15.36 8.04
C ASN A 34 2.09 -15.56 7.29
N LYS A 35 2.45 -14.64 6.39
CA LYS A 35 3.59 -14.74 5.46
C LYS A 35 4.26 -13.37 5.26
N SER A 36 4.59 -12.70 6.36
CA SER A 36 5.06 -11.31 6.35
C SER A 36 6.27 -11.07 5.44
N ASP A 37 7.19 -12.04 5.34
CA ASP A 37 8.37 -11.93 4.49
C ASP A 37 8.03 -12.02 3.00
N GLU A 38 7.12 -12.93 2.60
CA GLU A 38 6.62 -13.00 1.23
C GLU A 38 5.87 -11.71 0.85
N TYR A 39 5.02 -11.21 1.76
CA TYR A 39 4.31 -9.95 1.57
C TYR A 39 5.29 -8.77 1.38
N LYS A 40 6.31 -8.68 2.24
CA LYS A 40 7.35 -7.65 2.13
C LYS A 40 8.15 -7.75 0.83
N GLY A 41 8.41 -8.97 0.36
CA GLY A 41 9.04 -9.21 -0.94
C GLY A 41 8.22 -8.63 -2.10
N LEU A 42 6.90 -8.83 -2.09
CA LEU A 42 6.00 -8.25 -3.09
C LEU A 42 5.94 -6.72 -3.01
N VAL A 43 5.80 -6.15 -1.81
CA VAL A 43 5.81 -4.69 -1.62
C VAL A 43 7.10 -4.06 -2.13
N ASN A 44 8.25 -4.69 -1.86
CA ASN A 44 9.54 -4.20 -2.37
C ASN A 44 9.61 -4.28 -3.90
N LYS A 45 9.06 -5.34 -4.52
CA LYS A 45 8.99 -5.45 -5.97
C LYS A 45 8.15 -4.31 -6.56
N ASP A 46 6.98 -4.05 -5.97
CA ASP A 46 6.10 -2.96 -6.42
C ASP A 46 6.74 -1.59 -6.23
N LEU A 47 7.50 -1.40 -5.14
CA LEU A 47 8.31 -0.21 -4.92
C LEU A 47 9.31 0.01 -6.05
N GLU A 48 10.11 -1.01 -6.40
CA GLU A 48 11.10 -0.87 -7.47
C GLU A 48 10.47 -0.62 -8.85
N LEU A 49 9.30 -1.22 -9.13
CA LEU A 49 8.54 -0.93 -10.34
C LEU A 49 8.04 0.52 -10.35
N SER A 50 7.50 1.01 -9.23
CA SER A 50 6.93 2.35 -9.13
C SER A 50 7.95 3.47 -9.39
N LYS A 51 9.23 3.25 -9.06
CA LYS A 51 10.32 4.22 -9.28
C LYS A 51 10.50 4.56 -10.76
N GLN A 52 10.15 3.65 -11.67
CA GLN A 52 10.28 3.85 -13.12
C GLN A 52 9.26 4.86 -13.67
N GLU A 53 8.18 5.10 -12.93
CA GLU A 53 7.10 6.02 -13.30
C GLU A 53 7.30 7.45 -12.75
N ILE A 54 8.39 7.70 -12.02
CA ILE A 54 8.70 9.03 -11.49
C ILE A 54 9.09 9.95 -12.65
N PRO A 55 8.35 11.05 -12.92
CA PRO A 55 8.67 11.96 -14.01
C PRO A 55 10.03 12.62 -13.82
N ALA A 56 10.82 12.73 -14.89
CA ALA A 56 12.12 13.40 -14.84
C ALA A 56 11.97 14.89 -14.44
N GLY A 57 12.79 15.35 -13.50
CA GLY A 57 12.88 16.76 -13.12
C GLY A 57 11.89 17.24 -12.04
N ARG A 58 11.33 16.35 -11.24
CA ARG A 58 10.73 16.67 -9.94
C ARG A 58 11.67 16.36 -8.79
#